data_AF-A0A7C1SLY1-F1
#
_entry.id   AF-A0A7C1SLY1-F1
#
_cell.length_a   1.000
_cell.length_b   1.000
_cell.length_c   1.000
_cell.angle_alpha   90.00
_cell.angle_beta   90.00
_cell.angle_gamma   90.00
#
_symmetry.space_group_name_H-M   'P 1'
#
loop_
_entity.id
_entity.type
_entity.pdbx_description
1 polymer ?
#
loop_
_entity_poly.entity_id
_entity_poly.type
_entity_poly.pdbx_seq_one_letter_code
_entity_poly.pdbx_strand_id
1 'polypeptide(L)'
;MRNPFRFFVELMQQPVWIPIWLFFLMIINLVSLGFWHEPLAKLIFITFMISAMLMMGLYSRFGFEKILGLGHILWVPLLVYVLM
;
A
#
# COMPACT_ATOMS: atom_id res chain seq x y z
N MET A 1 3.35 -18.48 -11.47
CA MET A 1 3.47 -17.04 -11.17
C MET A 1 2.15 -16.37 -11.56
N ARG A 2 1.45 -15.74 -10.61
CA ARG A 2 0.20 -15.02 -10.90
C ARG A 2 0.54 -13.65 -11.51
N ASN A 3 -0.30 -13.19 -12.45
CA ASN A 3 -0.13 -11.86 -13.03
C ASN A 3 -0.41 -10.78 -11.95
N PRO A 4 0.52 -9.85 -11.67
CA PRO A 4 0.31 -8.81 -10.66
C PRO A 4 -0.93 -7.94 -10.93
N PHE A 5 -1.33 -7.76 -12.19
CA PHE A 5 -2.54 -7.01 -12.54
C PHE A 5 -3.84 -7.69 -12.08
N ARG A 6 -3.82 -9.01 -11.78
CA ARG A 6 -4.96 -9.69 -11.17
C ARG A 6 -5.18 -9.29 -9.71
N PHE A 7 -4.21 -8.66 -9.05
CA PHE A 7 -4.37 -8.16 -7.69
C PHE A 7 -5.58 -7.25 -7.58
N PHE A 8 -5.69 -6.26 -8.46
CA PHE A 8 -6.82 -5.32 -8.45
C PHE A 8 -8.15 -6.00 -8.79
N VAL A 9 -8.15 -6.97 -9.70
CA VAL A 9 -9.36 -7.70 -10.08
C VAL A 9 -9.87 -8.56 -8.92
N GLU A 10 -8.99 -9.35 -8.31
CA GLU A 10 -9.32 -10.20 -7.15
C GLU A 10 -9.59 -9.35 -5.89
N LEU A 11 -9.01 -8.15 -5.79
CA LEU A 11 -9.31 -7.19 -4.74
C LEU A 11 -10.74 -6.66 -4.86
N MET A 12 -11.22 -6.37 -6.07
CA MET A 12 -12.59 -5.92 -6.31
C MET A 12 -13.64 -7.02 -6.06
N GLN A 13 -13.21 -8.29 -5.97
CA GLN A 13 -14.07 -9.42 -5.58
C GLN A 13 -14.18 -9.58 -4.06
N GLN A 14 -13.35 -8.88 -3.28
CA GLN A 14 -13.43 -8.88 -1.82
C GLN A 14 -14.68 -8.12 -1.34
N PRO A 15 -15.14 -8.37 -0.10
CA PRO A 15 -16.16 -7.55 0.54
C PRO A 15 -15.92 -6.06 0.30
N VAL A 16 -16.95 -5.35 -0.18
CA VAL A 16 -16.85 -3.98 -0.73
C VAL A 16 -16.13 -2.98 0.19
N TRP A 17 -16.19 -3.17 1.51
CA TRP A 17 -15.48 -2.35 2.48
C TRP A 17 -13.95 -2.42 2.34
N ILE A 18 -13.39 -3.55 1.88
CA ILE A 18 -11.95 -3.76 1.70
C ILE A 18 -11.36 -2.90 0.56
N PRO A 19 -11.85 -2.98 -0.69
CA PRO A 19 -11.35 -2.14 -1.77
C PRO A 19 -11.62 -0.65 -1.49
N ILE A 20 -12.76 -0.30 -0.86
CA ILE A 20 -13.03 1.09 -0.45
C ILE A 20 -11.96 1.57 0.54
N TRP A 21 -11.67 0.79 1.57
CA TRP A 21 -10.67 1.13 2.58
C TRP A 21 -9.26 1.27 1.96
N LEU A 22 -8.85 0.34 1.10
CA LEU A 22 -7.57 0.40 0.42
C LEU A 22 -7.46 1.60 -0.53
N PHE A 23 -8.53 1.91 -1.26
CA PHE A 23 -8.57 3.07 -2.15
C PHE A 23 -8.49 4.39 -1.36
N PHE A 24 -9.19 4.47 -0.23
CA PHE A 24 -9.10 5.59 0.70
C PHE A 24 -7.67 5.78 1.22
N LEU A 25 -7.01 4.72 1.70
CA LEU A 25 -5.62 4.78 2.14
C LEU A 25 -4.67 5.16 1.00
N MET A 26 -4.90 4.66 -0.22
CA MET A 26 -4.11 5.04 -1.39
C MET A 26 -4.20 6.54 -1.67
N ILE A 27 -5.41 7.12 -1.63
CA ILE A 27 -5.61 8.56 -1.82
C ILE A 27 -4.86 9.34 -0.74
N ILE A 28 -4.99 8.96 0.53
CA ILE A 28 -4.31 9.64 1.65
C ILE A 28 -2.79 9.66 1.43
N ASN A 29 -2.20 8.54 1.04
CA ASN A 29 -0.76 8.50 0.76
C ASN A 29 -0.41 9.33 -0.49
N LEU A 30 -1.26 9.37 -1.52
CA LEU A 30 -1.04 10.20 -2.70
C LEU A 30 -1.15 11.71 -2.44
N VAL A 31 -1.89 12.14 -1.43
CA VAL A 31 -1.94 13.56 -1.00
C VAL A 31 -0.54 14.09 -0.66
N SER A 32 0.40 13.23 -0.24
CA SER A 32 1.80 13.61 -0.04
C SER A 32 2.45 14.26 -1.28
N LEU A 33 2.01 13.91 -2.50
CA LEU A 33 2.49 14.56 -3.72
C LEU A 33 2.16 16.06 -3.77
N GLY A 34 1.05 16.48 -3.16
CA GLY A 34 0.70 17.89 -3.03
C GLY A 34 1.66 18.67 -2.12
N PHE A 35 2.35 17.97 -1.22
CA PHE A 35 3.32 18.52 -0.26
C PHE A 35 4.76 18.17 -0.64
N TRP A 36 5.07 17.99 -1.93
CA TRP A 36 6.38 17.49 -2.39
C TRP A 36 7.59 18.33 -1.94
N HIS A 37 7.40 19.58 -1.53
CA HIS A 37 8.45 20.41 -0.95
C HIS A 37 8.93 19.90 0.42
N GLU A 38 8.06 19.24 1.17
CA GLU A 38 8.36 18.69 2.48
C GLU A 38 9.11 17.36 2.38
N PRO A 39 10.24 17.19 3.10
CA PRO A 39 10.99 15.93 3.11
C PRO A 39 10.15 14.77 3.67
N LEU A 40 9.27 15.05 4.64
CA LEU A 40 8.35 14.08 5.20
C LEU A 40 7.39 13.52 4.13
N ALA A 41 6.88 14.37 3.26
CA ALA A 41 5.96 13.98 2.21
C ALA A 41 6.62 13.02 1.20
N LYS A 42 7.88 13.28 0.85
CA LYS A 42 8.68 12.37 0.02
C LYS A 42 8.85 11.01 0.69
N LEU A 43 9.14 10.99 2.00
CA LEU A 43 9.30 9.76 2.76
C LEU A 43 8.00 8.94 2.78
N ILE A 44 6.85 9.59 2.97
CA ILE A 44 5.52 8.96 2.91
C ILE A 44 5.29 8.34 1.54
N PHE A 45 5.49 9.11 0.47
CA PHE A 45 5.30 8.63 -0.90
C PHE A 45 6.21 7.45 -1.25
N ILE A 46 7.51 7.54 -0.94
CA ILE A 46 8.49 6.48 -1.21
C ILE A 46 8.12 5.21 -0.45
N THR A 47 7.78 5.34 0.83
CA THR A 47 7.36 4.20 1.66
C THR A 47 6.11 3.55 1.10
N PHE A 48 5.13 4.35 0.70
CA PHE A 48 3.91 3.87 0.06
C PHE A 48 4.20 3.11 -1.24
N MET A 49 5.06 3.64 -2.11
CA MET A 49 5.46 2.98 -3.36
C MET A 49 6.16 1.64 -3.11
N ILE A 50 7.13 1.61 -2.18
CA ILE A 50 7.85 0.38 -1.84
C ILE A 50 6.89 -0.67 -1.25
N SER A 51 6.02 -0.26 -0.32
CA SER A 51 5.00 -1.13 0.26
C SER A 51 4.04 -1.69 -0.79
N ALA A 52 3.57 -0.86 -1.72
CA ALA A 52 2.68 -1.29 -2.80
C ALA A 52 3.37 -2.29 -3.75
N MET A 53 4.63 -2.02 -4.14
CA MET A 53 5.42 -2.94 -4.95
C MET A 53 5.68 -4.27 -4.24
N LEU A 54 5.99 -4.22 -2.93
CA LEU A 54 6.18 -5.42 -2.12
C LEU A 54 4.90 -6.25 -2.05
N MET A 55 3.73 -5.64 -1.83
CA MET A 55 2.45 -6.34 -1.83
C MET A 55 2.13 -6.98 -3.18
N MET A 56 2.32 -6.27 -4.30
CA MET A 56 2.13 -6.85 -5.64
C MET A 56 3.09 -8.01 -5.90
N GLY A 57 4.35 -7.88 -5.46
CA GLY A 57 5.35 -8.95 -5.54
C GLY A 57 4.95 -10.19 -4.72
N LEU A 58 4.52 -10.01 -3.47
CA LEU A 58 4.05 -11.08 -2.60
C LEU A 58 2.80 -11.74 -3.18
N TYR A 59 1.83 -10.96 -3.67
CA TYR A 59 0.63 -11.46 -4.32
C TYR A 59 0.96 -12.32 -5.56
N SER A 60 1.92 -11.89 -6.39
CA SER A 60 2.29 -12.64 -7.61
C SER A 60 2.83 -14.05 -7.31
N ARG A 61 3.39 -14.25 -6.11
CA ARG A 61 4.00 -15.51 -5.66
C ARG A 61 3.06 -16.35 -4.80
N PHE A 62 2.34 -15.73 -3.88
CA PHE A 62 1.58 -16.40 -2.83
C PHE A 62 0.05 -16.19 -2.91
N GLY A 63 -0.43 -15.23 -3.70
CA GLY A 63 -1.85 -14.87 -3.78
C GLY A 63 -2.34 -14.06 -2.57
N PHE A 64 -3.65 -14.11 -2.31
CA PHE A 64 -4.29 -13.43 -1.16
C PHE A 64 -4.08 -14.22 0.15
N GLU A 65 -2.83 -14.28 0.59
CA GLU A 65 -2.42 -14.96 1.83
C GLU A 65 -2.02 -13.97 2.91
N LYS A 66 -2.01 -14.42 4.18
CA LYS A 66 -1.64 -13.58 5.35
C LYS A 66 -0.27 -12.91 5.21
N ILE A 67 0.62 -13.48 4.38
CA ILE A 67 1.95 -12.94 4.08
C ILE A 67 1.91 -11.53 3.44
N LEU A 68 0.81 -11.14 2.81
CA LEU A 68 0.62 -9.77 2.28
C LEU A 68 0.77 -8.69 3.35
N GLY A 69 0.54 -9.04 4.62
CA GLY A 69 0.79 -8.14 5.75
C GLY A 69 2.24 -7.63 5.83
N LEU A 70 3.21 -8.36 5.30
CA LEU A 70 4.62 -7.92 5.24
C LEU A 70 4.81 -6.64 4.41
N GLY A 71 3.89 -6.34 3.48
CA GLY A 71 3.81 -5.05 2.79
C GLY A 71 3.82 -3.84 3.71
N HIS A 72 3.33 -4.01 4.94
CA HIS A 72 3.10 -2.92 5.89
C HIS A 72 4.25 -2.73 6.88
N ILE A 73 5.32 -3.52 6.80
CA ILE A 73 6.44 -3.46 7.76
C ILE A 73 7.16 -2.10 7.76
N LEU A 74 7.18 -1.41 6.61
CA LEU A 74 7.73 -0.06 6.48
C LEU A 74 6.69 1.01 6.82
N TRP A 75 5.41 0.72 6.58
CA TRP A 75 4.32 1.67 6.78
C TRP A 75 3.99 1.89 8.27
N VAL A 76 4.01 0.84 9.09
CA VAL A 76 3.68 0.96 10.53
C VAL A 76 4.68 1.85 11.28
N PRO A 77 6.01 1.67 11.15
CA PRO A 77 6.99 2.57 11.79
C PRO A 77 6.89 4.00 11.27
N LEU A 78 6.64 4.18 9.97
CA LEU A 78 6.41 5.51 9.39
C LEU A 78 5.19 6.20 10.03
N LEU A 79 4.09 5.47 10.23
CA LEU A 79 2.91 6.01 10.88
C LEU A 79 3.22 6.50 12.30
N VAL A 80 3.99 5.72 13.07
CA VAL A 80 4.45 6.12 14.41
C VAL A 80 5.31 7.38 14.33
N TYR A 81 6.24 7.44 13.36
CA TYR A 81 7.10 8.60 13.16
C TYR A 81 6.34 9.88 12.76
N VAL A 82 5.24 9.76 12.03
CA VAL A 82 4.41 10.91 11.64
C VAL A 82 3.52 11.40 12.79
N LEU A 83 3.15 10.52 13.73
CA LEU A 83 2.28 10.84 14.86
C LEU A 83 3.02 11.35 16.12
N MET A 84 4.33 11.11 16.21
CA MET A 84 5.20 11.57 17.30
C MET A 84 5.89 12.88 16.96
#